data_AF-A0A536RF09-F1
#
_entry.id   AF-A0A536RF09-F1
#
_cell.length_a   1.000
_cell.length_b   1.000
_cell.length_c   1.000
_cell.angle_alpha   90.00
_cell.angle_beta   90.00
_cell.angle_gamma   90.00
#
_symmetry.space_group_name_H-M   'P 1'
#
loop_
_entity.id
_entity.type
_entity.pdbx_description
1 polymer ?
#
loop_
_entity_poly.entity_id
_entity_poly.type
_entity_poly.pdbx_seq_one_letter_code
_entity_poly.pdbx_strand_id
1 'polypeptide(L)'
;MGCLVLVGCRTPGAPATAPTAGGGTIECPADKQERTGLNNFGAYIGTWQASHRQVPESTAYYTTATVPGRVTVRCSSNGYVVVEEIRLMFHVTAGAAFQIALTELPADATNVYDHSHAGCRSLQYRSPRLADQLGADDRDGLADIKFQSDEATYNTASVSLIVIDVLDKLGADTGACA
;
A
#
# COMPACT_ATOMS: atom_id res chain seq x y z
N MET A 1 -22.15 67.68 -3.58
CA MET A 1 -22.69 66.74 -2.57
C MET A 1 -22.94 65.40 -3.25
N GLY A 2 -22.39 64.32 -2.68
CA GLY A 2 -22.66 62.95 -3.14
C GLY A 2 -21.40 62.16 -3.48
N CYS A 3 -20.62 61.80 -2.46
CA CYS A 3 -19.56 60.80 -2.54
C CYS A 3 -20.21 59.40 -2.51
N LEU A 4 -20.00 58.56 -3.53
CA LEU A 4 -20.42 57.16 -3.49
C LEU A 4 -19.18 56.26 -3.47
N VAL A 5 -18.96 55.66 -2.31
CA VAL A 5 -17.88 54.71 -2.01
C VAL A 5 -18.29 53.34 -2.58
N LEU A 6 -17.51 52.81 -3.53
CA LEU A 6 -17.68 51.44 -4.00
C LEU A 6 -17.08 50.48 -2.96
N VAL A 7 -17.97 49.86 -2.19
CA VAL A 7 -17.67 48.80 -1.22
C VAL A 7 -17.17 47.57 -1.98
N GLY A 8 -15.95 47.14 -1.65
CA GLY A 8 -15.35 45.92 -2.19
C GLY A 8 -16.05 44.67 -1.67
N CYS A 9 -16.71 43.93 -2.55
CA CYS A 9 -17.12 42.56 -2.29
C CYS A 9 -15.88 41.65 -2.41
N ARG A 10 -15.26 41.31 -1.26
CA ARG A 10 -14.37 40.14 -1.18
C ARG A 10 -15.25 38.89 -1.28
N THR A 11 -15.16 38.20 -2.41
CA THR A 11 -15.68 36.85 -2.59
C THR A 11 -15.06 35.93 -1.54
N PRO A 12 -15.83 35.10 -0.83
CA PRO A 12 -15.27 34.06 0.02
C PRO A 12 -14.44 33.13 -0.87
N GLY A 13 -13.17 32.97 -0.54
CA GLY A 13 -12.27 32.07 -1.25
C GLY A 13 -12.88 30.67 -1.27
N ALA A 14 -12.98 30.10 -2.47
CA ALA A 14 -13.26 28.69 -2.64
C ALA A 14 -12.28 27.89 -1.76
N PRO A 15 -12.71 26.83 -1.06
CA PRO A 15 -11.78 25.96 -0.38
C PRO A 15 -10.78 25.47 -1.42
N ALA A 16 -9.50 25.77 -1.18
CA ALA A 16 -8.42 25.21 -1.96
C ALA A 16 -8.58 23.69 -1.85
N THR A 17 -8.96 23.06 -2.96
CA THR A 17 -8.90 21.61 -3.09
C THR A 17 -7.43 21.28 -2.89
N ALA A 18 -7.09 20.74 -1.72
CA ALA A 18 -5.78 20.15 -1.52
C ALA A 18 -5.59 19.16 -2.68
N PRO A 19 -4.45 19.18 -3.38
CA PRO A 19 -4.22 18.19 -4.41
C PRO A 19 -4.33 16.83 -3.73
N THR A 20 -5.33 16.05 -4.13
CA THR A 20 -5.38 14.63 -3.81
C THR A 20 -4.09 14.08 -4.41
N ALA A 21 -3.09 13.81 -3.56
CA ALA A 21 -1.89 13.11 -3.95
C ALA A 21 -2.25 11.64 -4.17
N GLY A 22 -3.10 11.39 -5.16
CA GLY A 22 -3.29 10.09 -5.76
C GLY A 22 -2.30 10.00 -6.92
N GLY A 23 -1.02 9.84 -6.59
CA GLY A 23 -0.05 9.41 -7.59
C GLY A 23 -0.52 8.08 -8.13
N GLY A 24 -1.08 8.08 -9.35
CA GLY A 24 -1.62 6.87 -9.96
C GLY A 24 -0.55 5.77 -9.98
N THR A 25 -0.95 4.55 -9.64
CA THR A 25 -0.05 3.40 -9.72
C THR A 25 0.12 2.95 -11.16
N ILE A 26 1.35 2.67 -11.55
CA ILE A 26 1.71 2.16 -12.87
C ILE A 26 2.14 0.69 -12.77
N GLU A 27 2.17 0.02 -13.91
CA GLU A 27 2.89 -1.24 -14.02
C GLU A 27 4.37 -1.00 -13.69
N CYS A 28 4.94 -1.86 -12.86
CA CYS A 28 6.33 -1.73 -12.44
C CYS A 28 7.26 -1.90 -13.64
N PRO A 29 8.16 -0.93 -13.90
CA PRO A 29 9.01 -0.99 -15.07
C PRO A 29 10.04 -2.13 -14.94
N ALA A 30 10.28 -2.84 -16.04
CA ALA A 30 11.25 -3.92 -16.09
C ALA A 30 12.71 -3.41 -16.11
N ASP A 31 13.65 -4.34 -15.89
CA ASP A 31 15.10 -4.18 -16.08
C ASP A 31 15.72 -3.00 -15.32
N LYS A 32 15.26 -2.76 -14.10
CA LYS A 32 15.82 -1.74 -13.22
C LYS A 32 16.96 -2.31 -12.40
N GLN A 33 18.03 -1.51 -12.25
CA GLN A 33 19.12 -1.82 -11.34
C GLN A 33 18.67 -1.65 -9.88
N GLU A 34 19.28 -2.44 -9.00
CA GLU A 34 19.13 -2.27 -7.55
C GLU A 34 19.56 -0.87 -7.11
N ARG A 35 18.90 -0.38 -6.05
CA ARG A 35 19.24 0.86 -5.35
C ARG A 35 19.31 0.61 -3.85
N THR A 36 20.16 1.36 -3.18
CA THR A 36 20.20 1.41 -1.71
C THR A 36 18.85 1.88 -1.16
N GLY A 37 18.39 1.26 -0.09
CA GLY A 37 17.16 1.65 0.59
C GLY A 37 16.48 0.47 1.25
N LEU A 38 15.15 0.45 1.19
CA LEU A 38 14.34 -0.71 1.53
C LEU A 38 14.54 -1.84 0.51
N ASN A 39 14.34 -3.08 0.95
CA ASN A 39 14.48 -4.29 0.12
C ASN A 39 13.13 -4.89 -0.30
N ASN A 40 12.09 -4.69 0.51
CA ASN A 40 10.74 -5.26 0.34
C ASN A 40 9.73 -4.14 0.03
N PHE A 41 8.56 -4.11 0.66
CA PHE A 41 7.57 -3.07 0.40
C PHE A 41 8.15 -1.65 0.51
N GLY A 42 7.84 -0.77 -0.45
CA GLY A 42 8.44 0.56 -0.58
C GLY A 42 9.81 0.60 -1.27
N ALA A 43 10.44 -0.54 -1.55
CA ALA A 43 11.72 -0.60 -2.26
C ALA A 43 11.61 -0.13 -3.71
N TYR A 44 12.74 0.32 -4.26
CA TYR A 44 12.84 0.50 -5.71
C TYR A 44 12.71 -0.84 -6.40
N ILE A 45 11.99 -0.91 -7.52
CA ILE A 45 11.60 -2.18 -8.15
C ILE A 45 12.81 -3.12 -8.43
N GLY A 46 13.96 -2.59 -8.84
CA GLY A 46 15.16 -3.41 -9.05
C GLY A 46 15.64 -4.10 -7.77
N THR A 47 15.60 -3.41 -6.63
CA THR A 47 15.96 -3.95 -5.30
C THR A 47 14.93 -4.96 -4.81
N TRP A 48 13.65 -4.66 -5.02
CA TRP A 48 12.55 -5.57 -4.69
C TRP A 48 12.69 -6.89 -5.45
N GLN A 49 12.96 -6.83 -6.76
CA GLN A 49 13.18 -7.99 -7.62
C GLN A 49 14.43 -8.79 -7.24
N ALA A 50 15.50 -8.15 -6.76
CA ALA A 50 16.68 -8.87 -6.29
C ALA A 50 16.41 -9.64 -4.98
N SER A 51 15.49 -9.12 -4.15
CA SER A 51 15.09 -9.74 -2.88
C SER A 51 14.00 -10.80 -3.05
N HIS A 52 13.29 -10.79 -4.19
CA HIS A 52 12.18 -11.68 -4.48
C HIS A 52 12.46 -12.59 -5.68
N ARG A 53 12.27 -13.89 -5.52
CA ARG A 53 12.53 -14.83 -6.62
C ARG A 53 11.40 -14.78 -7.65
N GLN A 54 11.72 -14.40 -8.89
CA GLN A 54 10.80 -14.56 -10.02
C GLN A 54 10.53 -16.06 -10.27
N VAL A 55 9.27 -16.37 -10.60
CA VAL A 55 8.92 -17.69 -11.12
C VAL A 55 9.39 -17.73 -12.59
N PRO A 56 10.22 -18.70 -13.01
CA PRO A 56 10.81 -18.73 -14.36
C PRO A 56 9.79 -18.70 -15.51
N GLU A 57 8.56 -19.12 -15.24
CA GLU A 57 7.48 -19.22 -16.22
C GLU A 57 6.68 -17.91 -16.35
N SER A 58 6.94 -16.90 -15.51
CA SER A 58 6.30 -15.60 -15.67
C SER A 58 6.99 -14.43 -14.95
N THR A 59 7.19 -13.34 -15.69
CA THR A 59 7.80 -12.08 -15.20
C THR A 59 6.90 -11.27 -14.26
N ALA A 60 5.61 -11.60 -14.20
CA ALA A 60 4.61 -10.94 -13.35
C ALA A 60 4.36 -11.68 -12.03
N TYR A 61 5.19 -12.68 -11.70
CA TYR A 61 4.96 -13.62 -10.61
C TYR A 61 6.24 -13.77 -9.79
N TYR A 62 6.12 -13.52 -8.49
CA TYR A 62 7.20 -13.72 -7.53
C TYR A 62 6.75 -14.65 -6.42
N THR A 63 7.69 -15.39 -5.84
CA THR A 63 7.49 -16.17 -4.62
C THR A 63 8.23 -15.51 -3.48
N THR A 64 7.56 -15.30 -2.34
CA THR A 64 8.25 -14.97 -1.08
C THR A 64 8.95 -16.22 -0.57
N ALA A 65 10.07 -16.06 0.14
CA ALA A 65 10.87 -17.19 0.63
C ALA A 65 10.12 -18.05 1.69
N THR A 66 9.01 -17.56 2.23
CA THR A 66 8.33 -18.09 3.42
C THR A 66 7.02 -18.81 3.13
N VAL A 67 6.28 -18.50 2.05
CA VAL A 67 5.02 -19.20 1.72
C VAL A 67 4.82 -19.27 0.19
N PRO A 68 4.45 -20.45 -0.37
CA PRO A 68 4.12 -20.54 -1.78
C PRO A 68 2.88 -19.70 -2.11
N GLY A 69 3.01 -18.81 -3.09
CA GLY A 69 1.96 -17.92 -3.52
C GLY A 69 2.40 -17.12 -4.76
N ARG A 70 1.46 -16.34 -5.28
CA ARG A 70 1.67 -15.41 -6.38
C ARG A 70 1.72 -14.00 -5.82
N VAL A 71 2.83 -13.31 -6.07
CA VAL A 71 2.95 -11.88 -5.75
C VAL A 71 2.85 -11.05 -7.02
N THR A 72 2.01 -10.01 -6.97
CA THR A 72 1.95 -8.93 -7.97
C THR A 72 2.21 -7.60 -7.31
N VAL A 73 3.00 -6.75 -7.97
CA VAL A 73 3.33 -5.41 -7.48
C VAL A 73 2.90 -4.32 -8.45
N ARG A 74 2.55 -3.15 -7.92
CA ARG A 74 2.41 -1.91 -8.69
C ARG A 74 3.34 -0.85 -8.13
N CYS A 75 3.81 0.01 -9.03
CA CYS A 75 4.83 0.98 -8.69
C CYS A 75 4.30 2.41 -8.77
N SER A 76 4.93 3.32 -8.03
CA SER A 76 4.78 4.74 -8.25
C SER A 76 5.46 5.14 -9.57
N SER A 77 5.20 6.35 -10.04
CA SER A 77 5.87 6.91 -11.22
C SER A 77 7.41 6.96 -11.08
N ASN A 78 7.92 6.94 -9.85
CA ASN A 78 9.35 6.94 -9.53
C ASN A 78 9.96 5.52 -9.48
N GLY A 79 9.14 4.48 -9.65
CA GLY A 79 9.57 3.08 -9.68
C GLY A 79 9.70 2.42 -8.32
N TYR A 80 9.05 2.95 -7.27
CA TYR A 80 8.97 2.31 -5.95
C TYR A 80 7.73 1.44 -5.85
N VAL A 81 7.85 0.27 -5.20
CA VAL A 81 6.71 -0.63 -4.94
C VAL A 81 5.79 0.02 -3.91
N VAL A 82 4.55 0.28 -4.31
CA VAL A 82 3.55 1.00 -3.50
C VAL A 82 2.24 0.22 -3.36
N VAL A 83 2.11 -0.89 -4.08
CA VAL A 83 1.07 -1.90 -3.91
C VAL A 83 1.75 -3.26 -4.08
N GLU A 84 1.45 -4.17 -3.17
CA GLU A 84 1.86 -5.56 -3.21
C GLU A 84 0.67 -6.46 -2.86
N GLU A 85 0.29 -7.34 -3.78
CA GLU A 85 -0.78 -8.30 -3.60
C GLU A 85 -0.18 -9.70 -3.60
N ILE A 86 -0.35 -10.41 -2.48
CA ILE A 86 0.13 -11.77 -2.25
C ILE A 86 -1.09 -12.69 -2.21
N ARG A 87 -1.29 -13.40 -3.31
CA ARG A 87 -2.31 -14.45 -3.43
C ARG A 87 -1.72 -15.77 -3.02
N LEU A 88 -2.19 -16.31 -1.90
CA LEU A 88 -1.64 -17.52 -1.31
C LEU A 88 -2.06 -18.75 -2.12
N MET A 89 -1.13 -19.69 -2.30
CA MET A 89 -1.43 -20.94 -3.02
C MET A 89 -2.35 -21.86 -2.20
N PHE A 90 -2.25 -21.76 -0.87
CA PHE A 90 -3.11 -22.43 0.08
C PHE A 90 -3.61 -21.41 1.10
N HIS A 91 -4.82 -21.61 1.61
CA HIS A 91 -5.33 -20.82 2.72
C HIS A 91 -4.42 -20.95 3.94
N VAL A 92 -4.22 -19.86 4.66
CA VAL A 92 -3.45 -19.82 5.91
C VAL A 92 -4.26 -19.18 7.02
N THR A 93 -3.83 -19.38 8.27
CA THR A 93 -4.43 -18.67 9.40
C THR A 93 -4.10 -17.18 9.33
N ALA A 94 -4.97 -16.34 9.89
CA ALA A 94 -4.75 -14.90 10.01
C ALA A 94 -3.43 -14.56 10.72
N GLY A 95 -3.01 -15.40 11.68
CA GLY A 95 -1.71 -15.25 12.35
C GLY A 95 -0.53 -15.48 11.40
N ALA A 96 -0.61 -16.50 10.53
CA ALA A 96 0.41 -16.75 9.51
C ALA A 96 0.41 -15.65 8.43
N ALA A 97 -0.76 -15.24 7.94
CA ALA A 97 -0.89 -14.14 6.99
C ALA A 97 -0.30 -12.83 7.54
N PHE A 98 -0.54 -12.56 8.82
CA PHE A 98 0.04 -11.42 9.51
C PHE A 98 1.57 -11.47 9.56
N GLN A 99 2.16 -12.63 9.87
CA GLN A 99 3.62 -12.78 9.86
C GLN A 99 4.21 -12.56 8.46
N ILE A 100 3.54 -13.03 7.40
CA ILE A 100 3.94 -12.77 6.01
C ILE A 100 3.92 -11.26 5.72
N ALA A 101 2.84 -10.56 6.09
CA ALA A 101 2.77 -9.12 5.85
C ALA A 101 3.88 -8.35 6.61
N LEU A 102 4.23 -8.78 7.82
CA LEU A 102 5.30 -8.17 8.60
C LEU A 102 6.70 -8.43 8.01
N THR A 103 6.92 -9.48 7.23
CA THR A 103 8.22 -9.66 6.54
C THR A 103 8.41 -8.67 5.41
N GLU A 104 7.32 -8.15 4.84
CA GLU A 104 7.37 -7.14 3.78
C GLU A 104 7.57 -5.73 4.31
N LEU A 105 7.10 -5.46 5.53
CA LEU A 105 7.22 -4.12 6.12
C LEU A 105 8.65 -3.83 6.63
N PRO A 106 9.05 -2.55 6.65
CA PRO A 106 10.26 -2.13 7.34
C PRO A 106 10.24 -2.51 8.83
N ALA A 107 11.41 -2.87 9.39
CA ALA A 107 11.52 -3.31 10.79
C ALA A 107 11.15 -2.23 11.83
N ASP A 108 11.12 -0.95 11.44
CA ASP A 108 10.68 0.18 12.27
C ASP A 108 9.16 0.45 12.16
N ALA A 109 8.43 -0.37 11.41
CA ALA A 109 6.99 -0.22 11.25
C ALA A 109 6.25 -0.48 12.56
N THR A 110 5.31 0.42 12.89
CA THR A 110 4.49 0.35 14.10
C THR A 110 3.02 0.32 13.72
N ASN A 111 2.23 -0.54 14.37
CA ASN A 111 0.80 -0.59 14.12
C ASN A 111 0.12 0.68 14.65
N VAL A 112 -0.74 1.28 13.84
CA VAL A 112 -1.52 2.48 14.19
C VAL A 112 -3.03 2.27 14.05
N TYR A 113 -3.45 1.19 13.38
CA TYR A 113 -4.85 0.80 13.23
C TYR A 113 -4.98 -0.71 13.04
N ASP A 114 -6.06 -1.28 13.59
CA ASP A 114 -6.44 -2.68 13.43
C ASP A 114 -7.95 -2.81 13.57
N HIS A 115 -8.62 -3.23 12.50
CA HIS A 115 -10.05 -3.40 12.48
C HIS A 115 -10.50 -4.60 11.65
N SER A 116 -11.51 -5.31 12.15
CA SER A 116 -12.15 -6.41 11.43
C SER A 116 -13.49 -5.97 10.89
N HIS A 117 -13.65 -6.05 9.57
CA HIS A 117 -14.90 -5.84 8.84
C HIS A 117 -15.60 -7.18 8.58
N ALA A 118 -16.82 -7.12 8.04
CA ALA A 118 -17.58 -8.33 7.74
C ALA A 118 -16.80 -9.31 6.84
N GLY A 119 -16.08 -8.83 5.80
CA GLY A 119 -15.38 -9.69 4.82
C GLY A 119 -13.85 -9.66 4.85
N CYS A 120 -13.22 -8.82 5.68
CA CYS A 120 -11.77 -8.67 5.73
C CYS A 120 -11.30 -8.09 7.06
N ARG A 121 -10.00 -8.19 7.33
CA ARG A 121 -9.33 -7.43 8.40
C ARG A 121 -8.37 -6.43 7.77
N SER A 122 -8.42 -5.20 8.25
CA SER A 122 -7.59 -4.08 7.80
C SER A 122 -6.67 -3.66 8.94
N LEU A 123 -5.39 -3.53 8.65
CA LEU A 123 -4.37 -2.96 9.54
C LEU A 123 -3.75 -1.75 8.86
N GLN A 124 -3.25 -0.81 9.65
CA GLN A 124 -2.32 0.20 9.13
C GLN A 124 -1.08 0.25 9.98
N TYR A 125 0.05 0.37 9.31
CA TYR A 125 1.37 0.53 9.89
C TYR A 125 1.99 1.84 9.49
N ARG A 126 2.79 2.42 10.38
CA ARG A 126 3.61 3.59 10.11
C ARG A 126 5.09 3.28 10.24
N SER A 127 5.90 3.65 9.25
CA SER A 127 7.36 3.53 9.24
C SER A 127 8.01 4.84 8.78
N PRO A 128 8.85 5.47 9.63
CA PRO A 128 9.71 6.58 9.21
C PRO A 128 10.59 6.24 8.00
N ARG A 129 11.18 5.04 7.94
CA ARG A 129 11.98 4.63 6.78
C ARG A 129 11.17 4.53 5.50
N LEU A 130 9.90 4.12 5.58
CA LEU A 130 8.99 4.12 4.43
C LEU A 130 8.70 5.55 3.96
N ALA A 131 8.42 6.46 4.89
CA ALA A 131 8.21 7.88 4.58
C ALA A 131 9.44 8.51 3.90
N ASP A 132 10.63 8.25 4.43
CA ASP A 132 11.89 8.75 3.87
C ASP A 132 12.14 8.20 2.46
N GLN A 133 11.82 6.92 2.23
CA GLN A 133 12.03 6.24 0.96
C GLN A 133 11.05 6.71 -0.13
N LEU A 134 9.76 6.85 0.21
CA LEU A 134 8.69 7.15 -0.73
C LEU A 134 8.48 8.66 -0.92
N GLY A 135 8.80 9.47 0.08
CA GLY A 135 8.75 10.92 0.00
C GLY A 135 7.37 11.43 -0.42
N ALA A 136 7.26 11.97 -1.63
CA ALA A 136 5.99 12.50 -2.13
C ALA A 136 4.94 11.42 -2.42
N ASP A 137 5.37 10.18 -2.70
CA ASP A 137 4.47 9.05 -2.94
C ASP A 137 3.76 8.63 -1.65
N ASP A 138 4.42 8.74 -0.51
CA ASP A 138 3.82 8.63 0.81
C ASP A 138 4.64 9.36 1.90
N ARG A 139 4.17 10.54 2.31
CA ARG A 139 4.86 11.38 3.31
C ARG A 139 4.69 10.90 4.74
N ASP A 140 3.67 10.08 4.98
CA ASP A 140 3.28 9.69 6.33
C ASP A 140 3.89 8.34 6.73
N GLY A 141 4.48 7.63 5.75
CA GLY A 141 5.06 6.30 5.93
C GLY A 141 4.00 5.26 6.27
N LEU A 142 2.77 5.42 5.78
CA LEU A 142 1.65 4.54 6.01
C LEU A 142 1.63 3.39 5.01
N ALA A 143 1.47 2.18 5.54
CA ALA A 143 1.18 0.98 4.78
C ALA A 143 -0.10 0.35 5.33
N ASP A 144 -1.12 0.29 4.49
CA ASP A 144 -2.38 -0.38 4.76
C ASP A 144 -2.26 -1.85 4.37
N ILE A 145 -2.66 -2.75 5.26
CA ILE A 145 -2.64 -4.19 5.04
C ILE A 145 -4.07 -4.72 5.12
N LYS A 146 -4.51 -5.44 4.09
CA LYS A 146 -5.80 -6.13 4.07
C LYS A 146 -5.61 -7.63 4.00
N PHE A 147 -6.31 -8.35 4.86
CA PHE A 147 -6.44 -9.80 4.81
C PHE A 147 -7.84 -10.17 4.34
N GLN A 148 -7.92 -10.96 3.28
CA GLN A 148 -9.20 -11.45 2.76
C GLN A 148 -9.26 -12.97 2.77
N SER A 149 -10.47 -13.48 2.94
CA SER A 149 -10.85 -14.88 2.73
C SER A 149 -11.73 -14.98 1.48
N ASP A 150 -11.84 -16.17 0.90
CA ASP A 150 -12.71 -16.38 -0.28
C ASP A 150 -14.22 -16.38 0.08
N GLU A 151 -14.53 -16.36 1.38
CA GLU A 151 -15.89 -16.35 1.92
C GLU A 151 -16.44 -14.94 2.08
N ALA A 152 -17.78 -14.81 2.10
CA ALA A 152 -18.47 -13.54 2.35
C ALA A 152 -18.15 -12.93 3.73
N THR A 153 -17.73 -13.77 4.68
CA THR A 153 -17.29 -13.35 6.01
C THR A 153 -15.81 -13.62 6.21
N TYR A 154 -15.11 -12.70 6.88
CA TYR A 154 -13.70 -12.84 7.20
C TYR A 154 -13.46 -14.10 8.04
N ASN A 155 -12.76 -15.08 7.46
CA ASN A 155 -12.42 -16.33 8.13
C ASN A 155 -10.96 -16.30 8.62
N THR A 156 -10.76 -16.17 9.93
CA THR A 156 -9.42 -16.12 10.54
C THR A 156 -8.61 -17.41 10.39
N ALA A 157 -9.25 -18.52 10.01
CA ALA A 157 -8.59 -19.78 9.71
C ALA A 157 -8.23 -19.94 8.22
N SER A 158 -8.73 -19.07 7.35
CA SER A 158 -8.71 -19.28 5.89
C SER A 158 -8.49 -17.98 5.11
N VAL A 159 -7.35 -17.32 5.34
CA VAL A 159 -6.91 -16.16 4.55
C VAL A 159 -6.30 -16.65 3.23
N SER A 160 -6.75 -16.09 2.11
CA SER A 160 -6.29 -16.40 0.75
C SER A 160 -5.53 -15.25 0.08
N LEU A 161 -5.72 -14.01 0.55
CA LEU A 161 -5.13 -12.82 -0.03
C LEU A 161 -4.61 -11.86 1.05
N ILE A 162 -3.41 -11.34 0.82
CA ILE A 162 -2.81 -10.24 1.56
C ILE A 162 -2.57 -9.12 0.56
N VAL A 163 -3.07 -7.91 0.86
CA VAL A 163 -2.76 -6.70 0.08
C VAL A 163 -2.06 -5.72 0.99
N ILE A 164 -0.93 -5.19 0.55
CA ILE A 164 -0.19 -4.11 1.21
C ILE A 164 -0.17 -2.93 0.23
N ASP A 165 -0.66 -1.76 0.62
CA ASP A 165 -0.61 -0.58 -0.24
C ASP A 165 -0.47 0.74 0.55
N VAL A 166 -0.02 1.79 -0.12
CA VAL A 166 0.07 3.16 0.44
C VAL A 166 -1.05 4.08 -0.06
N LEU A 167 -1.93 3.55 -0.91
CA LEU A 167 -2.94 4.34 -1.61
C LEU A 167 -4.21 4.50 -0.78
N ASP A 168 -4.56 3.48 -0.01
CA ASP A 168 -5.80 3.43 0.75
C ASP A 168 -5.62 3.94 2.17
N LYS A 169 -5.12 5.17 2.30
CA LYS A 169 -5.00 5.84 3.59
C LYS A 169 -6.37 5.87 4.25
N LEU A 170 -6.48 5.30 5.46
CA LEU A 170 -7.68 5.12 6.31
C LEU A 170 -8.67 6.29 6.49
N GLY A 171 -8.53 7.42 5.79
CA GLY A 171 -9.67 8.27 5.45
C GLY A 171 -10.78 7.56 4.66
N ALA A 172 -10.57 6.30 4.25
CA ALA A 172 -11.52 5.41 3.59
C ALA A 172 -12.10 4.30 4.51
N ASP A 173 -12.19 4.51 5.83
CA ASP A 173 -12.86 3.65 6.83
C ASP A 173 -14.36 3.32 6.56
N THR A 174 -14.87 3.63 5.36
CA THR A 174 -16.23 3.32 4.88
C THR A 174 -16.26 2.32 3.72
N GLY A 175 -15.10 1.91 3.19
CA GLY A 175 -15.04 0.88 2.15
C GLY A 175 -15.39 -0.49 2.72
N ALA A 176 -16.51 -1.07 2.29
CA ALA A 176 -16.67 -2.52 2.38
C ALA A 176 -15.48 -3.19 1.67
N CYS A 177 -15.03 -4.32 2.19
CA CYS A 177 -14.10 -5.20 1.48
C CYS A 177 -14.67 -5.41 0.06
N ALA A 178 -14.02 -4.86 -0.95
CA ALA A 178 -14.48 -4.88 -2.33
C ALA A 178 -14.30 -6.25 -2.97
#